data_AF-D2W473-F1
#
_entry.id   AF-D2W473-F1
#
_cell.length_a   1.000
_cell.length_b   1.000
_cell.length_c   1.000
_cell.angle_alpha   90.00
_cell.angle_beta   90.00
_cell.angle_gamma   90.00
#
_symmetry.space_group_name_H-M   'P 1'
#
loop_
_entity.id
_entity.type
_entity.pdbx_description
1 polymer ?
#
loop_
_entity_poly.entity_id
_entity_poly.type
_entity_poly.pdbx_seq_one_letter_code
_entity_poly.pdbx_strand_id
1 'polypeptide(L)'
;MSEPQGATLRNARSIYNANEMTLAMNVAKSRERCRWAGGYLSVLTIGSMGYWALAKKFPVGALIPISAVATYALWEYDLGYGNKLHRMGQEAQQIQTKERYKYFGKY
;
A
#
# COMPACT_ATOMS: atom_id res chain seq x y z
N MET A 1 7.03 -33.30 31.16
CA MET A 1 7.59 -31.95 31.34
C MET A 1 6.57 -30.95 30.84
N SER A 2 5.88 -30.24 31.73
CA SER A 2 4.97 -29.15 31.39
C SER A 2 5.79 -27.91 31.03
N GLU A 3 5.61 -27.33 29.84
CA GLU A 3 6.22 -26.06 29.49
C GLU A 3 5.90 -24.99 30.55
N PRO A 4 6.86 -24.12 30.91
CA PRO A 4 6.61 -23.06 31.87
C PRO A 4 5.55 -22.11 31.31
N GLN A 5 4.41 -21.96 31.99
CA GLN A 5 3.25 -21.17 31.55
C GLN A 5 3.59 -19.73 31.10
N GLY A 6 4.67 -19.15 31.65
CA GLY A 6 5.19 -17.85 31.22
C GLY A 6 5.75 -17.81 29.78
N ALA A 7 6.29 -18.92 29.26
CA ALA A 7 6.75 -19.02 27.88
C ALA A 7 5.57 -19.00 26.90
N THR A 8 4.49 -19.72 27.22
CA THR A 8 3.26 -19.76 26.40
C THR A 8 2.61 -18.38 26.28
N LEU A 9 2.51 -17.63 27.39
CA LEU A 9 1.94 -16.27 27.40
C LEU A 9 2.78 -15.27 26.59
N ARG A 10 4.12 -15.37 26.67
CA ARG A 10 5.04 -14.56 25.85
C ARG A 10 4.88 -14.84 24.36
N ASN A 11 4.79 -16.12 24.00
CA ASN A 11 4.59 -16.55 22.61
C ASN A 11 3.26 -16.06 22.06
N ALA A 12 2.17 -16.22 22.82
CA ALA A 12 0.84 -15.73 22.44
C ALA A 12 0.83 -14.21 22.21
N ARG A 13 1.47 -13.44 23.10
CA ARG A 13 1.60 -11.98 22.93
C ARG A 13 2.43 -11.60 21.71
N SER A 14 3.52 -12.32 21.44
CA SER A 14 4.36 -12.10 20.26
C SER A 14 3.60 -12.36 18.96
N ILE A 15 2.87 -13.48 18.87
CA ILE A 15 2.05 -13.83 17.71
C ILE A 15 0.95 -12.78 17.49
N TYR A 16 0.30 -12.35 18.57
CA TYR A 16 -0.73 -11.33 18.49
C TYR A 16 -0.20 -10.01 17.92
N ASN A 17 0.93 -9.53 18.43
CA ASN A 17 1.57 -8.30 17.94
C ASN A 17 2.06 -8.43 16.49
N ALA A 18 2.55 -9.62 16.09
CA ALA A 18 2.98 -9.89 14.72
C ALA A 18 1.80 -9.89 13.73
N ASN A 19 0.65 -10.44 14.12
CA ASN A 19 -0.57 -10.43 13.32
C ASN A 19 -1.09 -9.00 13.13
N GLU A 20 -1.09 -8.18 14.20
CA GLU A 20 -1.48 -6.78 14.10
C GLU A 20 -0.55 -5.98 13.19
N MET A 21 0.76 -6.18 13.33
CA MET A 21 1.75 -5.52 12.46
C MET A 21 1.57 -5.93 10.99
N THR A 22 1.27 -7.20 10.72
CA THR A 22 1.01 -7.70 9.37
C THR A 22 -0.24 -7.05 8.77
N LEU A 23 -1.32 -6.94 9.54
CA LEU A 23 -2.53 -6.24 9.09
C LEU A 23 -2.25 -4.75 8.86
N ALA A 24 -1.55 -4.09 9.79
CA ALA A 24 -1.19 -2.69 9.67
C ALA A 24 -0.33 -2.43 8.42
N MET A 25 0.61 -3.32 8.11
CA MET A 25 1.42 -3.27 6.88
C MET A 25 0.56 -3.44 5.62
N ASN A 26 -0.41 -4.37 5.62
CA ASN A 26 -1.33 -4.55 4.50
C ASN A 26 -2.20 -3.29 4.26
N VAL A 27 -2.64 -2.63 5.34
CA VAL A 27 -3.37 -1.36 5.27
C VAL A 27 -2.47 -0.25 4.72
N ALA A 28 -1.25 -0.09 5.26
CA ALA A 28 -0.27 0.89 4.77
C ALA A 28 0.04 0.69 3.28
N LYS A 29 0.26 -0.56 2.85
CA LYS A 29 0.49 -0.92 1.45
C LYS A 29 -0.70 -0.54 0.56
N SER A 30 -1.91 -0.77 1.05
CA SER A 30 -3.14 -0.41 0.32
C SER A 30 -3.31 1.11 0.20
N ARG A 31 -3.00 1.88 1.24
CA ARG A 31 -3.02 3.35 1.21
C ARG A 31 -2.02 3.91 0.21
N GLU A 32 -0.78 3.43 0.25
CA GLU A 32 0.26 3.87 -0.68
C GLU A 32 -0.07 3.49 -2.13
N ARG A 33 -0.64 2.30 -2.34
CA ARG A 33 -1.14 1.88 -3.67
C ARG A 33 -2.26 2.79 -4.18
N CYS A 34 -3.21 3.16 -3.32
CA CYS A 34 -4.30 4.06 -3.68
C CYS A 34 -3.79 5.44 -4.09
N ARG A 35 -2.85 6.02 -3.31
CA ARG A 35 -2.19 7.29 -3.65
C ARG A 35 -1.50 7.22 -5.01
N TRP A 36 -0.77 6.14 -5.26
CA TRP A 36 -0.07 5.92 -6.52
C TRP A 36 -1.03 5.76 -7.70
N ALA A 37 -2.05 4.91 -7.57
CA ALA A 37 -3.05 4.67 -8.60
C ALA A 37 -3.85 5.94 -8.90
N GLY A 38 -4.23 6.70 -7.88
CA GLY A 38 -4.90 7.99 -8.04
C GLY A 38 -4.04 8.98 -8.83
N GLY A 39 -2.79 9.19 -8.43
CA GLY A 39 -1.87 10.08 -9.15
C GLY A 39 -1.68 9.68 -10.61
N TYR A 40 -1.48 8.38 -10.86
CA TYR A 40 -1.38 7.85 -12.22
C TYR A 40 -2.65 8.11 -13.05
N LEU A 41 -3.83 7.76 -12.53
CA LEU A 41 -5.10 7.95 -13.24
C LEU A 41 -5.37 9.44 -13.49
N SER A 42 -5.04 10.32 -12.55
CA SER A 42 -5.16 11.77 -12.74
C SER A 42 -4.27 12.27 -13.86
N VAL A 43 -2.98 11.90 -13.87
CA VAL A 43 -2.04 12.30 -14.94
C VAL A 43 -2.50 11.75 -16.29
N LEU A 44 -2.92 10.47 -16.33
CA LEU A 44 -3.41 9.84 -17.55
C LEU A 44 -4.66 10.53 -18.09
N THR A 45 -5.61 10.86 -17.21
CA THR A 45 -6.87 11.51 -17.58
C THR A 45 -6.61 12.90 -18.11
N ILE A 46 -5.85 13.73 -17.39
CA ILE A 46 -5.52 15.10 -17.79
C ILE A 46 -4.73 15.10 -19.10
N GLY A 47 -3.70 14.25 -19.22
CA GLY A 47 -2.89 14.15 -20.42
C GLY A 47 -3.71 13.69 -21.63
N SER A 48 -4.59 12.71 -21.46
CA SER A 48 -5.47 12.21 -22.53
C SER A 48 -6.48 13.27 -22.96
N MET A 49 -7.11 13.97 -22.01
CA MET A 49 -8.05 15.05 -22.30
C MET A 49 -7.37 16.23 -22.98
N GLY A 50 -6.19 16.63 -22.52
CA GLY A 50 -5.40 17.71 -23.12
C GLY A 50 -4.96 17.37 -24.55
N TYR A 51 -4.49 16.14 -24.78
CA TYR A 51 -4.14 15.67 -26.13
C TYR A 51 -5.34 15.64 -27.05
N TRP A 52 -6.49 15.12 -26.58
CA TRP A 52 -7.72 15.12 -27.36
C TRP A 52 -8.19 16.53 -27.74
N ALA A 53 -8.15 17.47 -26.79
CA ALA A 53 -8.52 18.87 -27.02
C ALA A 53 -7.63 19.56 -28.06
N LEU A 54 -6.34 19.25 -28.08
CA LEU A 54 -5.36 19.85 -29.02
C LEU A 54 -5.35 19.17 -30.39
N ALA A 55 -5.31 17.83 -30.42
CA ALA A 55 -5.06 17.07 -31.64
C ALA A 55 -6.35 16.64 -32.35
N LYS A 56 -7.51 16.67 -31.67
CA LYS A 56 -8.82 16.13 -32.13
C LYS A 56 -8.77 14.71 -32.72
N LYS A 57 -7.68 13.99 -32.48
CA LYS A 57 -7.42 12.62 -32.93
C LYS A 57 -7.19 11.76 -31.70
N PHE A 58 -7.80 10.58 -31.67
CA PHE A 58 -7.58 9.59 -30.62
C PHE A 58 -7.10 8.29 -31.27
N PRO A 59 -6.04 7.66 -30.74
CA PRO A 59 -6.31 6.47 -29.93
C PRO A 59 -5.34 6.33 -28.74
N VAL A 60 -5.22 7.35 -27.87
CA VAL A 60 -4.46 7.21 -26.61
C VAL A 60 -5.02 6.04 -25.76
N GLY A 61 -6.30 5.73 -25.94
CA GLY A 61 -6.99 4.58 -25.34
C GLY A 61 -6.32 3.22 -25.57
N ALA A 62 -5.64 3.02 -26.69
CA ALA A 62 -4.93 1.77 -26.98
C ALA A 62 -3.65 1.61 -26.14
N LEU A 63 -3.08 2.70 -25.64
CA LEU A 63 -1.90 2.70 -24.78
C LEU A 63 -2.26 2.62 -23.29
N ILE A 64 -3.52 2.85 -22.91
CA ILE A 64 -3.99 2.81 -21.51
C ILE A 64 -3.64 1.48 -20.82
N PRO A 65 -3.86 0.29 -21.43
CA PRO A 65 -3.47 -0.97 -20.80
C PRO A 65 -1.96 -1.07 -20.58
N ILE A 66 -1.15 -0.64 -21.55
CA ILE A 66 0.31 -0.71 -21.49
C ILE A 66 0.83 0.25 -20.41
N SER A 67 0.31 1.48 -20.35
CA SER A 67 0.70 2.44 -19.32
C SER A 67 0.29 1.97 -17.93
N ALA A 68 -0.87 1.30 -17.78
CA ALA A 68 -1.29 0.77 -16.49
C ALA A 68 -0.36 -0.33 -15.98
N VAL A 69 0.03 -1.26 -16.87
CA VAL A 69 1.01 -2.32 -16.55
C VAL A 69 2.37 -1.72 -16.22
N ALA A 70 2.86 -0.76 -17.02
CA ALA A 70 4.15 -0.12 -16.77
C ALA A 70 4.15 0.64 -15.43
N THR A 71 3.08 1.35 -15.10
CA THR A 71 2.97 2.06 -13.83
C THR A 71 2.84 1.11 -12.64
N TYR A 72 2.18 -0.03 -12.80
CA TYR A 72 2.18 -1.07 -11.77
C TYR A 72 3.57 -1.68 -11.58
N ALA A 73 4.29 -1.95 -12.67
CA ALA A 73 5.67 -2.47 -12.61
C ALA A 73 6.62 -1.48 -11.93
N LEU A 74 6.52 -0.19 -12.22
CA LEU A 74 7.29 0.86 -11.54
C LEU A 74 6.94 0.96 -10.05
N TRP A 75 5.67 0.77 -9.70
CA TRP A 75 5.24 0.72 -8.30
C TRP A 75 5.87 -0.46 -7.56
N GLU A 76 5.83 -1.66 -8.13
CA GLU A 76 6.46 -2.86 -7.56
C GLU A 76 7.99 -2.73 -7.52
N TYR A 77 8.59 -2.07 -8.49
CA TYR A 77 10.03 -1.81 -8.51
C TYR A 77 10.46 -0.90 -7.34
N ASP A 78 9.77 0.23 -7.14
CA ASP A 78 10.06 1.15 -6.03
C ASP A 78 9.70 0.53 -4.66
N LEU A 79 8.74 -0.41 -4.63
CA LEU A 79 8.51 -1.26 -3.47
C LEU A 79 9.68 -2.21 -3.18
N GLY A 80 10.27 -2.84 -4.20
CA GLY A 80 11.35 -3.81 -3.99
C GLY A 80 12.68 -3.16 -3.59
N TYR A 81 12.95 -1.96 -4.09
CA TYR A 81 14.30 -1.39 -4.07
C TYR A 81 14.40 0.06 -3.57
N GLY A 82 13.28 0.73 -3.33
CA GLY A 82 13.25 2.15 -3.00
C GLY A 82 12.77 2.47 -1.58
N ASN A 83 12.42 3.74 -1.37
CA ASN A 83 12.08 4.28 -0.05
C ASN A 83 10.63 3.97 0.39
N LYS A 84 9.81 3.35 -0.48
CA LYS A 84 8.39 3.08 -0.19
C LYS A 84 8.22 2.07 0.96
N LEU A 85 9.03 1.02 1.03
CA LEU A 85 8.96 0.06 2.16
C LEU A 85 9.20 0.74 3.50
N HIS A 86 10.19 1.63 3.57
CA HIS A 86 10.49 2.37 4.80
C HIS A 86 9.29 3.23 5.24
N ARG A 87 8.69 3.97 4.31
CA ARG A 87 7.52 4.81 4.57
C ARG A 87 6.29 4.00 4.99
N MET A 88 6.02 2.89 4.32
CA MET A 88 4.93 1.99 4.70
C MET A 88 5.18 1.34 6.06
N GLY A 89 6.43 1.05 6.42
CA GLY A 89 6.81 0.59 7.74
C GLY A 89 6.50 1.62 8.83
N GLN A 90 6.84 2.89 8.61
CA GLN A 90 6.47 3.98 9.51
C GLN A 90 4.95 4.14 9.61
N GLU A 91 4.23 4.08 8.50
CA GLU A 91 2.76 4.18 8.48
C GLU A 91 2.11 2.97 9.18
N ALA A 92 2.66 1.76 9.02
CA ALA A 92 2.20 0.57 9.73
C ALA A 92 2.40 0.68 11.25
N GLN A 93 3.56 1.18 11.69
CA GLN A 93 3.80 1.47 13.11
C GLN A 93 2.83 2.52 13.64
N GLN A 94 2.56 3.57 12.87
CA GLN A 94 1.58 4.59 13.24
C GLN A 94 0.16 4.00 13.34
N ILE A 95 -0.21 3.10 12.43
CA ILE A 95 -1.51 2.40 12.48
C ILE A 95 -1.61 1.54 13.74
N GLN A 96 -0.56 0.78 14.07
CA GLN A 96 -0.56 -0.09 15.25
C GLN A 96 -0.59 0.69 16.57
N THR A 97 0.05 1.87 16.62
CA THR A 97 0.20 2.65 17.86
C THR A 97 -0.89 3.70 18.06
N LYS A 98 -1.33 4.39 16.99
CA LYS A 98 -2.25 5.53 17.08
C LYS A 98 -3.64 5.25 16.50
N GLU A 99 -3.74 4.33 15.54
CA GLU A 99 -5.01 4.03 14.86
C GLU A 99 -5.53 2.62 15.19
N ARG A 100 -5.06 2.04 16.30
CA ARG A 100 -5.35 0.66 16.65
C ARG A 100 -6.85 0.40 16.82
N TYR A 101 -7.57 1.38 17.37
CA TYR A 101 -9.01 1.36 17.54
C TYR A 101 -9.77 1.18 16.22
N LYS A 102 -9.24 1.72 15.11
CA LYS A 102 -9.90 1.73 13.80
C LYS A 102 -9.84 0.38 13.09
N TYR A 103 -8.77 -0.38 13.32
CA TYR A 103 -8.49 -1.62 12.58
C TYR A 103 -8.58 -2.89 13.42
N PHE A 104 -8.41 -2.76 14.74
CA PHE A 104 -8.38 -3.89 15.67
C PHE A 104 -9.48 -3.85 16.72
N GLY A 105 -10.29 -2.78 16.76
CA GLY A 105 -11.37 -2.63 17.75
C GLY A 105 -10.86 -2.54 19.19
N LYS A 106 -9.59 -2.17 19.39
CA LYS A 106 -8.92 -2.10 20.69
C LYS A 106 -8.42 -0.69 20.93
N TYR A 107 -8.81 -0.12 22.08
CA TYR A 107 -8.29 1.14 22.60
C TYR A 107 -6.87 0.99 23.13
#